data_AF-A0A4R4ZDM6-F1
#
_entry.id   AF-A0A4R4ZDM6-F1
#
_cell.length_a   1.000
_cell.length_b   1.000
_cell.length_c   1.000
_cell.angle_alpha   90.00
_cell.angle_beta   90.00
_cell.angle_gamma   90.00
#
_symmetry.space_group_name_H-M   'P 1'
#
loop_
_entity.id
_entity.type
_entity.pdbx_description
1 polymer ?
#
loop_
_entity_poly.entity_id
_entity_poly.type
_entity_poly.pdbx_seq_one_letter_code
_entity_poly.pdbx_strand_id
1 'polypeptide(L)'
;MSVVTWDGHLRIDHVPERGTVAVTLLTTEPTSEVELRSGLVAGFATSDPEGPPTFVSVALRDDGIPDDVAELLGPRVSAAVADAVATGGRGGWLELDLGEVDGLAESWAPYRAAALSSAIPAPRGTLGAWAGELWTRLDLAGWADALRGPELQFRSGRTGGEREPVQSTWRLPDELAAAVGVDPEVTWEIRPRAGGAVEIDLGVRPAGGGTNAVLQASLDDGSQQWQTFEPDPSGVLRARLVVPGDPVGVRFRSESRRSA
;
A
#
# COMPACT_ATOMS: atom_id res chain seq x y z
N MET A 1 -24.26 22.18 -0.86
CA MET A 1 -22.96 21.57 -1.17
C MET A 1 -22.49 22.23 -2.46
N SER A 2 -21.31 22.84 -2.43
CA SER A 2 -20.70 23.46 -3.61
C SER A 2 -20.17 22.31 -4.48
N VAL A 3 -20.66 22.17 -5.70
CA VAL A 3 -20.10 21.19 -6.65
C VAL A 3 -18.77 21.76 -7.11
N VAL A 4 -17.66 21.09 -6.77
CA VAL A 4 -16.35 21.44 -7.30
C VAL A 4 -16.36 21.08 -8.78
N THR A 5 -16.26 22.08 -9.64
CA THR A 5 -16.10 21.87 -11.07
C THR A 5 -14.63 21.62 -11.37
N TRP A 6 -14.30 20.36 -11.67
CA TRP A 6 -13.02 19.97 -12.22
C TRP A 6 -12.95 20.45 -13.67
N ASP A 7 -11.93 21.24 -14.01
CA ASP A 7 -11.75 21.79 -15.35
C ASP A 7 -11.13 20.78 -16.33
N GLY A 8 -10.82 19.56 -15.87
CA GLY A 8 -10.21 18.49 -16.66
C GLY A 8 -8.73 18.73 -16.99
N HIS A 9 -8.07 19.76 -16.45
CA HIS A 9 -6.69 20.06 -16.78
C HIS A 9 -5.73 19.41 -15.78
N LEU A 10 -5.01 18.40 -16.27
CA LEU A 10 -4.03 17.64 -15.52
C LEU A 10 -2.62 18.11 -15.90
N ARG A 11 -1.84 18.54 -14.91
CA ARG A 11 -0.40 18.78 -15.07
C ARG A 11 0.38 17.53 -14.69
N ILE A 12 1.38 17.18 -15.49
CA ILE A 12 2.37 16.15 -15.19
C ILE A 12 3.70 16.87 -15.01
N ASP A 13 4.35 16.67 -13.87
CA ASP A 13 5.67 17.18 -13.55
C ASP A 13 6.62 16.01 -13.27
N HIS A 14 7.61 15.80 -14.14
CA HIS A 14 8.66 14.82 -13.92
C HIS A 14 9.91 15.53 -13.39
N VAL A 15 10.43 15.05 -12.26
CA VAL A 15 11.62 15.57 -11.59
C VAL A 15 12.68 14.46 -11.57
N PRO A 16 13.48 14.32 -12.64
CA PRO A 16 14.43 13.21 -12.78
C PRO A 16 15.45 13.15 -11.64
N GLU A 17 15.87 14.30 -11.13
CA GLU A 17 16.89 14.39 -10.07
C GLU A 17 16.40 13.82 -8.73
N ARG A 18 15.08 13.75 -8.54
CA ARG A 18 14.45 13.17 -7.36
C ARG A 18 13.89 11.77 -7.63
N GLY A 19 13.92 11.30 -8.89
CA GLY A 19 13.27 10.06 -9.29
C GLY A 19 11.77 10.09 -8.96
N THR A 20 11.08 11.21 -9.24
CA THR A 20 9.65 11.36 -8.90
C THR A 20 8.87 11.95 -10.05
N VAL A 21 7.61 11.52 -10.18
CA VAL A 21 6.60 12.18 -11.01
C VAL A 21 5.47 12.67 -10.12
N ALA A 22 5.00 13.89 -10.37
CA ALA A 22 3.78 14.42 -9.79
C ALA A 22 2.73 14.63 -10.89
N VAL A 23 1.49 14.32 -10.55
CA VAL A 23 0.30 14.52 -11.36
C VAL A 23 -0.63 15.43 -10.57
N THR A 24 -1.07 16.54 -11.14
CA THR A 24 -1.86 17.56 -10.44
C THR A 24 -3.09 17.94 -11.27
N LEU A 25 -4.27 17.69 -10.73
CA LEU A 25 -5.51 18.31 -11.19
C LEU A 25 -5.61 19.68 -10.52
N LEU A 26 -5.62 20.74 -11.33
CA LEU A 26 -5.69 22.09 -10.80
C LEU A 26 -7.01 22.30 -10.04
N THR A 27 -6.89 22.78 -8.81
CA THR A 27 -8.03 23.19 -8.00
C THR A 27 -7.64 24.38 -7.12
N THR A 28 -8.64 25.19 -6.77
CA THR A 28 -8.50 26.26 -5.76
C THR A 28 -8.97 25.80 -4.37
N GLU A 29 -9.49 24.59 -4.27
CA GLU A 29 -10.06 24.05 -3.04
C GLU A 29 -8.97 23.62 -2.05
N PRO A 30 -9.19 23.75 -0.73
CA PRO A 30 -8.25 23.25 0.26
C PRO A 30 -8.08 21.73 0.17
N THR A 31 -6.82 21.28 0.08
CA THR A 31 -6.46 19.87 -0.10
C THR A 31 -5.89 19.25 1.18
N SER A 32 -6.33 18.04 1.51
CA SER A 32 -5.70 17.19 2.53
C SER A 32 -4.75 16.22 1.84
N GLU A 33 -3.48 16.23 2.21
CA GLU A 33 -2.47 15.31 1.71
C GLU A 33 -2.25 14.15 2.68
N VAL A 34 -2.07 12.95 2.13
CA VAL A 34 -1.74 11.76 2.89
C VAL A 34 -0.64 10.97 2.18
N GLU A 35 0.35 10.51 2.95
CA GLU A 35 1.28 9.50 2.47
C GLU A 35 0.60 8.13 2.56
N LEU A 36 0.23 7.59 1.40
CA LEU A 36 -0.46 6.31 1.30
C LEU A 36 0.51 5.14 1.55
N ARG A 37 1.72 5.26 1.00
CA ARG A 37 2.85 4.34 1.17
C ARG A 37 4.17 5.04 0.88
N SER A 38 5.28 4.36 1.19
CA SER A 38 6.60 4.88 0.87
C SER A 38 6.70 5.23 -0.63
N GLY A 39 6.94 6.50 -0.91
CA GLY A 39 7.03 7.02 -2.28
C GLY A 39 5.69 7.20 -3.00
N LEU A 40 4.55 7.21 -2.31
CA LEU A 40 3.24 7.56 -2.88
C LEU A 40 2.47 8.49 -1.95
N VAL A 41 2.27 9.72 -2.40
CA VAL A 41 1.49 10.75 -1.71
C VAL A 41 0.31 11.14 -2.58
N ALA A 42 -0.87 11.30 -1.99
CA ALA A 42 -2.05 11.79 -2.68
C ALA A 42 -2.71 12.92 -1.89
N GLY A 43 -3.23 13.91 -2.62
CA GLY A 43 -4.01 15.02 -2.11
C GLY A 43 -5.45 14.93 -2.57
N PHE A 44 -6.40 15.23 -1.67
CA PHE A 44 -7.83 15.25 -1.96
C PHE A 44 -8.46 16.57 -1.52
N ALA A 45 -9.36 17.11 -2.33
CA ALA A 45 -10.11 18.31 -1.98
C ALA A 45 -11.05 18.03 -0.79
N THR A 46 -10.91 18.79 0.28
CA THR A 46 -11.71 18.61 1.51
C THR A 46 -13.19 19.00 1.34
N SER A 47 -13.47 19.86 0.37
CA SER A 47 -14.82 20.30 0.00
C SER A 47 -15.53 19.38 -0.99
N ASP A 48 -14.81 18.42 -1.59
CA ASP A 48 -15.34 17.43 -2.53
C ASP A 48 -15.00 16.00 -2.08
N PRO A 49 -15.81 15.42 -1.17
CA PRO A 49 -15.57 14.09 -0.62
C PRO A 49 -15.85 12.96 -1.61
N GLU A 50 -16.27 13.26 -2.85
CA GLU A 50 -16.50 12.28 -3.91
C GLU A 50 -15.55 12.46 -5.11
N GLY A 51 -14.80 13.55 -5.17
CA GLY A 51 -13.94 13.91 -6.29
C GLY A 51 -12.64 13.09 -6.45
N PRO A 52 -11.94 13.28 -7.58
CA PRO A 52 -10.61 12.71 -7.86
C PRO A 52 -9.53 13.25 -6.90
N PRO A 53 -8.33 12.64 -6.91
CA PRO A 53 -7.18 13.25 -6.27
C PRO A 53 -6.83 14.57 -6.97
N THR A 54 -6.60 15.61 -6.18
CA THR A 54 -6.07 16.90 -6.66
C THR A 54 -4.60 16.80 -7.03
N PHE A 55 -3.90 15.88 -6.38
CA PHE A 55 -2.46 15.70 -6.52
C PHE A 55 -2.10 14.24 -6.25
N VAL A 56 -1.16 13.71 -7.03
CA VAL A 56 -0.52 12.41 -6.79
C VAL A 56 0.98 12.59 -7.05
N SER A 57 1.81 12.28 -6.08
CA SER A 57 3.26 12.20 -6.23
C SER A 57 3.74 10.78 -6.04
N VAL A 58 4.51 10.29 -6.99
CA VAL A 58 4.99 8.92 -7.03
C VAL A 58 6.51 8.89 -7.25
N ALA A 59 7.21 8.11 -6.45
CA ALA A 59 8.60 7.75 -6.67
C ALA A 59 8.70 6.72 -7.81
N LEU A 60 9.55 7.02 -8.77
CA LEU A 60 9.87 6.17 -9.91
C LEU A 60 10.72 4.99 -9.48
N ARG A 61 10.58 3.89 -10.22
CA ARG A 61 11.44 2.70 -10.17
C ARG A 61 12.22 2.55 -11.47
N ASP A 62 13.08 1.54 -11.52
CA ASP A 62 13.96 1.26 -12.66
C ASP A 62 13.19 1.23 -14.01
N ASP A 63 11.92 0.85 -14.00
CA ASP A 63 11.05 0.74 -15.18
C ASP A 63 9.98 1.86 -15.32
N GLY A 64 9.95 2.86 -14.43
CA GLY A 64 8.97 3.96 -14.44
C GLY A 64 8.04 4.01 -13.21
N ILE A 65 6.78 4.37 -13.41
CA ILE A 65 5.79 4.37 -12.30
C ILE A 65 5.38 2.93 -11.95
N PRO A 66 5.09 2.61 -10.67
CA PRO A 66 4.58 1.29 -10.29
C PRO A 66 3.26 0.94 -10.99
N ASP A 67 3.10 -0.32 -11.40
CA ASP A 67 1.91 -0.81 -12.14
C ASP A 67 0.58 -0.48 -11.46
N ASP A 68 0.53 -0.59 -10.13
CA ASP A 68 -0.67 -0.28 -9.36
C ASP A 68 -1.00 1.22 -9.42
N VAL A 69 0.01 2.09 -9.46
CA VAL A 69 -0.21 3.53 -9.67
C VAL A 69 -0.62 3.82 -11.11
N ALA A 70 -0.07 3.09 -12.09
CA ALA A 70 -0.48 3.21 -13.48
C ALA A 70 -1.95 2.83 -13.69
N GLU A 71 -2.44 1.79 -12.98
CA GLU A 71 -3.84 1.41 -12.97
C GLU A 71 -4.73 2.50 -12.35
N LEU A 72 -4.33 3.05 -11.19
CA LEU A 72 -5.07 4.12 -10.51
C LEU A 72 -5.14 5.43 -11.32
N LEU A 73 -4.10 5.74 -12.08
CA LEU A 73 -4.09 6.91 -12.97
C LEU A 73 -4.91 6.66 -14.25
N GLY A 74 -5.20 5.41 -14.56
CA GLY A 74 -5.87 5.01 -15.79
C GLY A 74 -4.95 5.04 -17.02
N PRO A 75 -5.38 4.45 -18.14
CA PRO A 75 -4.50 4.16 -19.29
C PRO A 75 -3.89 5.40 -19.95
N ARG A 76 -4.66 6.48 -20.08
CA ARG A 76 -4.21 7.68 -20.79
C ARG A 76 -3.21 8.50 -19.99
N VAL A 77 -3.49 8.71 -18.70
CA VAL A 77 -2.61 9.45 -17.81
C VAL A 77 -1.31 8.67 -17.59
N SER A 78 -1.40 7.35 -17.34
CA SER A 78 -0.22 6.51 -17.18
C SER A 78 0.65 6.48 -18.44
N ALA A 79 0.06 6.42 -19.64
CA ALA A 79 0.80 6.51 -20.89
C ALA A 79 1.51 7.87 -21.05
N ALA A 80 0.85 8.98 -20.71
CA ALA A 80 1.45 10.31 -20.77
C ALA A 80 2.61 10.47 -19.75
N VAL A 81 2.46 9.90 -18.56
CA VAL A 81 3.55 9.84 -17.56
C VAL A 81 4.71 8.99 -18.08
N ALA A 82 4.44 7.81 -18.64
CA ALA A 82 5.47 6.94 -19.19
C ALA A 82 6.26 7.62 -20.32
N ASP A 83 5.59 8.36 -21.21
CA ASP A 83 6.23 9.15 -22.26
C ASP A 83 7.13 10.27 -21.70
N ALA A 84 6.65 11.00 -20.68
CA ALA A 84 7.44 12.03 -20.01
C ALA A 84 8.70 11.45 -19.33
N VAL A 85 8.59 10.27 -18.71
CA VAL A 85 9.71 9.56 -18.09
C VAL A 85 10.69 9.05 -19.14
N ALA A 86 10.21 8.38 -20.19
CA ALA A 86 11.04 7.79 -21.24
C ALA A 86 11.83 8.84 -22.04
N THR A 87 11.24 10.02 -22.26
CA THR A 87 11.89 11.12 -22.96
C THR A 87 12.80 11.96 -22.05
N GLY A 88 12.78 11.73 -20.73
CA GLY A 88 13.42 12.61 -19.75
C GLY A 88 12.84 14.03 -19.74
N GLY A 89 11.64 14.20 -20.31
CA GLY A 89 10.94 15.48 -20.33
C GLY A 89 10.54 15.92 -18.93
N ARG A 90 10.37 17.23 -18.72
CA ARG A 90 9.90 17.79 -17.45
C ARG A 90 8.41 17.52 -17.17
N GLY A 91 7.71 16.88 -18.11
CA GLY A 91 6.27 16.70 -18.09
C GLY A 91 5.53 17.70 -18.99
N GLY A 92 4.23 17.84 -18.79
CA GLY A 92 3.34 18.56 -19.70
C GLY A 92 1.91 18.68 -19.17
N TRP A 93 1.00 19.09 -20.04
CA TRP A 93 -0.42 19.21 -19.74
C TRP A 93 -1.21 18.16 -20.50
N LEU A 94 -2.24 17.61 -19.85
CA LEU A 94 -3.20 16.68 -20.42
C LEU A 94 -4.61 17.17 -20.11
N GLU A 95 -5.45 17.23 -21.14
CA GLU A 95 -6.87 17.50 -20.98
C GLU A 95 -7.62 16.16 -20.84
N LEU A 96 -8.35 16.04 -19.73
CA LEU A 96 -9.19 14.90 -19.38
C LEU A 96 -10.65 15.22 -19.69
N ASP A 97 -11.36 14.26 -20.26
CA ASP A 97 -12.81 14.33 -20.33
C ASP A 97 -13.46 14.01 -18.98
N LEU A 98 -14.77 14.28 -18.85
CA LEU A 98 -15.49 14.04 -17.61
C LEU A 98 -15.49 12.57 -17.18
N GLY A 99 -15.52 11.62 -18.12
CA GLY A 99 -15.49 10.20 -17.81
C GLY A 99 -14.12 9.77 -17.27
N GLU A 100 -13.03 10.38 -17.75
CA GLU A 100 -11.69 10.18 -17.23
C GLU A 100 -11.54 10.77 -15.82
N VAL A 101 -12.14 11.94 -15.55
CA VAL A 101 -12.18 12.54 -14.20
C VAL A 101 -12.99 11.68 -13.24
N ASP A 102 -14.18 11.21 -13.65
CA ASP A 102 -15.01 10.30 -12.86
C ASP A 102 -14.30 8.97 -12.61
N GLY A 103 -13.60 8.44 -13.63
CA GLY A 103 -12.79 7.23 -13.49
C GLY A 103 -11.66 7.38 -12.48
N LEU A 104 -11.01 8.54 -12.41
CA LEU A 104 -10.06 8.87 -11.34
C LEU A 104 -10.76 8.97 -9.98
N ALA A 105 -11.91 9.63 -9.90
CA ALA A 105 -12.68 9.75 -8.67
C ALA A 105 -13.09 8.40 -8.09
N GLU A 106 -13.55 7.48 -8.95
CA GLU A 106 -13.86 6.11 -8.59
C GLU A 106 -12.60 5.37 -8.15
N SER A 107 -11.57 5.32 -9.01
CA SER A 107 -10.32 4.57 -8.76
C SER A 107 -9.64 4.94 -7.43
N TRP A 108 -9.75 6.21 -7.03
CA TRP A 108 -9.14 6.73 -5.81
C TRP A 108 -10.07 6.83 -4.60
N ALA A 109 -11.34 6.44 -4.73
CA ALA A 109 -12.34 6.53 -3.66
C ALA A 109 -11.91 5.93 -2.30
N PRO A 110 -11.21 4.79 -2.23
CA PRO A 110 -10.76 4.22 -0.95
C PRO A 110 -9.70 5.07 -0.27
N TYR A 111 -8.75 5.59 -1.04
CA TYR A 111 -7.68 6.45 -0.52
C TYR A 111 -8.23 7.77 -0.02
N ARG A 112 -9.22 8.32 -0.72
CA ARG A 112 -9.94 9.53 -0.32
C ARG A 112 -10.66 9.36 1.02
N ALA A 113 -11.38 8.25 1.19
CA ALA A 113 -12.07 7.95 2.45
C ALA A 113 -11.10 7.92 3.65
N ALA A 114 -9.90 7.34 3.45
CA ALA A 114 -8.85 7.34 4.46
C ALA A 114 -8.25 8.75 4.69
N ALA A 115 -7.99 9.51 3.62
CA ALA A 115 -7.38 10.84 3.68
C ALA A 115 -8.28 11.90 4.34
N LEU A 116 -9.60 11.77 4.18
CA LEU A 116 -10.59 12.74 4.65
C LEU A 116 -11.26 12.36 5.98
N SER A 117 -10.98 11.18 6.52
CA SER A 117 -11.49 10.79 7.84
C SER A 117 -10.85 11.63 8.95
N SER A 118 -11.67 12.42 9.67
CA SER A 118 -11.24 13.23 10.82
C SER A 118 -11.06 12.42 12.11
N ALA A 119 -11.46 11.15 12.11
CA ALA A 119 -11.28 10.22 13.21
C ALA A 119 -10.29 9.14 12.77
N ILE A 120 -9.04 9.22 13.26
CA ILE A 120 -8.17 8.13 13.74
C ILE A 120 -6.79 8.76 14.06
N PRO A 121 -6.37 8.88 15.33
CA PRO A 121 -4.95 8.85 15.63
C PRO A 121 -4.47 7.44 15.27
N ALA A 122 -3.40 7.28 14.49
CA ALA A 122 -2.90 5.96 14.06
C ALA A 122 -2.99 4.91 15.20
N PRO A 123 -3.79 3.84 15.03
CA PRO A 123 -3.15 2.54 14.77
C PRO A 123 -3.99 1.58 13.89
N ARG A 124 -3.29 0.63 13.24
CA ARG A 124 -3.79 -0.68 12.77
C ARG A 124 -4.91 -0.67 11.71
N GLY A 125 -4.50 -0.87 10.46
CA GLY A 125 -5.32 -1.47 9.41
C GLY A 125 -6.13 -0.45 8.64
N THR A 126 -5.51 0.17 7.64
CA THR A 126 -6.24 1.05 6.72
C THR A 126 -6.76 0.22 5.56
N LEU A 127 -8.07 0.30 5.40
CA LEU A 127 -8.93 -0.50 4.55
C LEU A 127 -9.10 0.20 3.21
N GLY A 128 -8.82 -0.50 2.11
CA GLY A 128 -9.22 -0.05 0.78
C GLY A 128 -8.63 -0.94 -0.28
N ALA A 129 -9.47 -1.57 -1.09
CA ALA A 129 -9.04 -2.12 -2.38
C ALA A 129 -8.19 -1.06 -3.15
N TRP A 130 -7.45 -1.38 -4.20
CA TRP A 130 -8.03 -1.25 -5.53
C TRP A 130 -6.90 -1.43 -6.54
N ALA A 131 -7.02 -2.52 -7.32
CA ALA A 131 -6.39 -2.80 -8.62
C ALA A 131 -6.88 -4.19 -9.10
N GLY A 132 -8.20 -4.41 -9.13
CA GLY A 132 -8.79 -5.75 -9.34
C GLY A 132 -8.47 -6.78 -8.23
N GLU A 133 -7.79 -6.35 -7.17
CA GLU A 133 -7.22 -7.14 -6.08
C GLU A 133 -7.25 -6.28 -4.79
N LEU A 134 -7.99 -6.71 -3.77
CA LEU A 134 -8.18 -5.96 -2.51
C LEU A 134 -6.85 -5.82 -1.80
N TRP A 135 -6.43 -4.61 -1.43
CA TRP A 135 -5.17 -4.36 -0.72
C TRP A 135 -5.41 -3.80 0.70
N THR A 136 -4.48 -4.01 1.64
CA THR A 136 -4.47 -3.33 2.95
C THR A 136 -3.04 -3.15 3.44
N ARG A 137 -2.79 -2.02 4.09
CA ARG A 137 -1.53 -1.72 4.77
C ARG A 137 -1.73 -1.80 6.28
N LEU A 138 -0.87 -2.58 6.93
CA LEU A 138 -0.79 -2.68 8.36
C LEU A 138 0.54 -2.08 8.80
N ASP A 139 0.45 -0.85 9.32
CA ASP A 139 1.60 -0.17 9.90
C ASP A 139 2.11 -0.92 11.11
N LEU A 140 3.42 -1.13 11.10
CA LEU A 140 4.15 -1.82 12.13
C LEU A 140 4.40 -0.89 13.33
N ALA A 141 3.37 -0.25 13.89
CA ALA A 141 3.55 0.64 15.03
C ALA A 141 4.26 -0.12 16.19
N GLY A 142 5.46 0.34 16.54
CA GLY A 142 6.29 -0.23 17.60
C GLY A 142 7.32 -1.28 17.16
N TRP A 143 7.52 -1.58 15.87
CA TRP A 143 8.50 -2.59 15.45
C TRP A 143 9.96 -2.10 15.54
N ALA A 144 10.24 -0.87 15.13
CA ALA A 144 11.55 -0.23 15.31
C ALA A 144 11.89 -0.09 16.80
N ASP A 145 10.90 0.22 17.65
CA ASP A 145 11.06 0.28 19.11
C ASP A 145 11.15 -1.12 19.73
N ALA A 146 10.41 -2.10 19.21
CA ALA A 146 10.50 -3.49 19.65
C ALA A 146 11.83 -4.13 19.26
N LEU A 147 12.47 -3.72 18.15
CA LEU A 147 13.81 -4.14 17.73
C LEU A 147 14.94 -3.33 18.40
N ARG A 148 14.71 -2.05 18.74
CA ARG A 148 15.68 -1.15 19.39
C ARG A 148 15.56 -1.10 20.92
N GLY A 149 14.54 -1.72 21.49
CA GLY A 149 14.23 -1.66 22.92
C GLY A 149 15.40 -2.16 23.79
N PRO A 150 15.67 -1.51 24.94
CA PRO A 150 16.79 -1.87 25.81
C PRO A 150 16.74 -3.33 26.28
N GLU A 151 15.56 -3.93 26.44
CA GLU A 151 15.41 -5.34 26.84
C GLU A 151 16.02 -6.35 25.84
N LEU A 152 16.08 -6.00 24.54
CA LEU A 152 16.79 -6.80 23.53
C LEU A 152 18.31 -6.61 23.57
N GLN A 153 18.78 -5.44 24.02
CA GLN A 153 20.22 -5.14 24.10
C GLN A 153 20.87 -5.70 25.38
N PHE A 154 20.12 -5.78 26.49
CA PHE A 154 20.65 -6.21 27.80
C PHE A 154 20.68 -7.74 28.03
N ARG A 155 20.12 -8.57 27.14
CA ARG A 155 20.25 -10.05 27.19
C ARG A 155 21.46 -10.59 26.40
N SER A 156 22.43 -9.74 26.04
CA SER A 156 23.72 -10.17 25.47
C SER A 156 24.75 -10.61 26.54
N GLY A 157 24.36 -10.59 27.82
CA GLY A 157 25.18 -11.03 28.93
C GLY A 157 24.96 -12.50 29.29
N ARG A 158 25.78 -13.38 28.70
CA ARG A 158 26.02 -14.79 29.05
C ARG A 158 24.94 -15.83 28.69
N THR A 159 25.46 -16.94 28.15
CA THR A 159 24.86 -18.25 27.87
C THR A 159 23.90 -18.33 26.68
N GLY A 160 24.15 -19.31 25.80
CA GLY A 160 23.43 -19.51 24.54
C GLY A 160 21.95 -19.84 24.72
N GLY A 161 21.14 -18.79 24.81
CA GLY A 161 19.68 -18.86 24.79
C GLY A 161 19.15 -18.35 23.45
N GLU A 162 18.35 -19.17 22.79
CA GLU A 162 17.55 -18.79 21.62
C GLU A 162 16.71 -17.54 21.96
N ARG A 163 16.68 -16.57 21.04
CA ARG A 163 15.92 -15.32 21.22
C ARG A 163 14.42 -15.65 21.16
N GLU A 164 13.66 -15.21 22.15
CA GLU A 164 12.20 -15.40 22.13
C GLU A 164 11.58 -14.52 21.02
N PRO A 165 10.72 -15.09 20.17
CA PRO A 165 10.07 -14.36 19.10
C PRO A 165 9.03 -13.37 19.63
N VAL A 166 8.94 -12.20 19.01
CA VAL A 166 7.87 -11.23 19.29
C VAL A 166 6.65 -11.60 18.47
N GLN A 167 5.50 -11.80 19.13
CA GLN A 167 4.25 -12.19 18.49
C GLN A 167 3.13 -11.20 18.82
N SER A 168 2.30 -10.87 17.83
CA SER A 168 1.05 -10.13 18.03
C SER A 168 0.04 -10.44 16.93
N THR A 169 -1.04 -9.67 16.88
CA THR A 169 -2.08 -9.79 15.86
C THR A 169 -2.34 -8.47 15.16
N TRP A 170 -2.74 -8.60 13.89
CA TRP A 170 -3.36 -7.55 13.10
C TRP A 170 -4.76 -8.00 12.69
N ARG A 171 -5.58 -7.03 12.30
CA ARG A 171 -6.88 -7.29 11.72
C ARG A 171 -6.88 -6.82 10.27
N LEU A 172 -7.15 -7.73 9.35
CA LEU A 172 -7.45 -7.43 7.97
C LEU A 172 -8.83 -6.77 7.87
N PRO A 173 -9.04 -5.98 6.81
CA PRO A 173 -10.37 -5.64 6.34
C PRO A 173 -11.30 -6.84 6.23
N ASP A 174 -12.54 -6.68 6.69
CA ASP A 174 -13.53 -7.77 6.61
C ASP A 174 -13.81 -8.12 5.13
N GLU A 175 -13.78 -7.15 4.21
CA GLU A 175 -13.96 -7.35 2.77
C GLU A 175 -12.81 -8.13 2.14
N LEU A 176 -11.56 -7.83 2.50
CA LEU A 176 -10.38 -8.58 2.02
C LEU A 176 -10.41 -10.01 2.56
N ALA A 177 -10.65 -10.15 3.87
CA ALA A 177 -10.71 -11.45 4.53
C ALA A 177 -11.80 -12.34 3.91
N ALA A 178 -12.98 -11.77 3.65
CA ALA A 178 -14.07 -12.46 2.97
C ALA A 178 -13.71 -12.84 1.53
N ALA A 179 -13.09 -11.93 0.76
CA ALA A 179 -12.75 -12.18 -0.64
C ALA A 179 -11.73 -13.33 -0.81
N VAL A 180 -10.79 -13.49 0.12
CA VAL A 180 -9.79 -14.56 0.10
C VAL A 180 -10.16 -15.76 0.98
N GLY A 181 -11.29 -15.73 1.69
CA GLY A 181 -11.83 -16.87 2.43
C GLY A 181 -11.09 -17.18 3.73
N VAL A 182 -10.62 -16.15 4.43
CA VAL A 182 -9.84 -16.26 5.67
C VAL A 182 -10.50 -15.51 6.83
N ASP A 183 -10.12 -15.85 8.05
CA ASP A 183 -10.42 -15.05 9.24
C ASP A 183 -9.71 -13.69 9.15
N PRO A 184 -10.35 -12.57 9.52
CA PRO A 184 -9.69 -11.26 9.49
C PRO A 184 -8.51 -11.15 10.47
N GLU A 185 -8.37 -12.01 11.48
CA GLU A 185 -7.23 -11.97 12.40
C GLU A 185 -5.97 -12.61 11.77
N VAL A 186 -4.95 -11.79 11.56
CA VAL A 186 -3.62 -12.22 11.12
C VAL A 186 -2.67 -12.21 12.32
N THR A 187 -2.16 -13.38 12.66
CA THR A 187 -1.05 -13.49 13.61
C THR A 187 0.26 -13.17 12.90
N TRP A 188 1.17 -12.52 13.61
CA TRP A 188 2.51 -12.28 13.09
C TRP A 188 3.55 -12.55 14.17
N GLU A 189 4.70 -13.04 13.73
CA GLU A 189 5.83 -13.38 14.57
C GLU A 189 7.13 -12.86 13.92
N ILE A 190 7.98 -12.21 14.69
CA ILE A 190 9.25 -11.67 14.21
C ILE A 190 10.42 -12.49 14.75
N ARG A 191 11.29 -12.93 13.84
CA ARG A 191 12.51 -13.68 14.16
C ARG A 191 13.74 -13.02 13.55
N PRO A 192 14.81 -12.81 14.32
CA PRO A 192 16.06 -12.32 13.77
C PRO A 192 16.74 -13.42 12.94
N ARG A 193 17.32 -13.03 11.80
CA ARG A 193 18.12 -13.90 10.93
C ARG A 193 19.61 -13.52 11.02
N ALA A 194 20.47 -14.42 10.53
CA ALA A 194 21.89 -14.13 10.40
C ALA A 194 22.11 -12.95 9.42
N GLY A 195 23.15 -12.15 9.65
CA GLY A 195 23.46 -11.00 8.80
C GLY A 195 22.63 -9.74 9.05
N GLY A 196 21.87 -9.68 10.14
CA GLY A 196 21.09 -8.48 10.53
C GLY A 196 19.72 -8.39 9.86
N ALA A 197 19.37 -9.34 9.00
CA ALA A 197 18.03 -9.46 8.44
C ALA A 197 17.01 -9.90 9.50
N VAL A 198 15.74 -9.61 9.25
CA VAL A 198 14.60 -10.02 10.07
C VAL A 198 13.65 -10.85 9.22
N GLU A 199 13.09 -11.91 9.79
CA GLU A 199 12.00 -12.68 9.19
C GLU A 199 10.70 -12.35 9.91
N ILE A 200 9.65 -12.14 9.14
CA ILE A 200 8.28 -11.96 9.62
C ILE A 200 7.48 -13.18 9.15
N ASP A 201 7.11 -14.05 10.08
CA ASP A 201 6.18 -15.15 9.85
C ASP A 201 4.75 -14.62 10.06
N LEU A 202 3.91 -14.72 9.04
CA LEU A 202 2.50 -14.33 9.08
C LEU A 202 1.63 -15.60 9.07
N GLY A 203 0.55 -15.59 9.85
CA GLY A 203 -0.40 -16.70 9.95
C GLY A 203 -1.84 -16.22 9.91
N VAL A 204 -2.68 -16.90 9.14
CA VAL A 204 -4.13 -16.63 9.10
C VAL A 204 -4.91 -17.93 9.03
N ARG A 205 -6.08 -17.98 9.67
CA ARG A 205 -6.94 -19.17 9.64
C ARG A 205 -7.86 -19.13 8.41
N PRO A 206 -8.06 -20.25 7.70
CA PRO A 206 -9.13 -20.35 6.71
C PRO A 206 -10.51 -20.18 7.37
N ALA A 207 -11.42 -19.43 6.73
CA ALA A 207 -12.80 -19.26 7.19
C ALA A 207 -13.74 -20.38 6.71
N GLY A 208 -13.24 -21.32 5.90
CA GLY A 208 -13.99 -22.51 5.45
C GLY A 208 -14.84 -22.31 4.18
N GLY A 209 -14.79 -21.14 3.54
CA GLY A 209 -15.36 -20.90 2.22
C GLY A 209 -14.29 -21.04 1.14
N GLY A 210 -14.54 -21.85 0.11
CA GLY A 210 -13.67 -21.91 -1.06
C GLY A 210 -13.79 -20.62 -1.86
N THR A 211 -12.69 -19.89 -2.01
CA THR A 211 -12.60 -18.67 -2.81
C THR A 211 -11.72 -18.91 -4.04
N ASN A 212 -11.98 -18.16 -5.10
CA ASN A 212 -11.12 -18.13 -6.29
C ASN A 212 -9.96 -17.15 -6.13
N ALA A 213 -9.65 -16.69 -4.91
CA ALA A 213 -8.59 -15.74 -4.65
C ALA A 213 -7.69 -16.22 -3.51
N VAL A 214 -6.41 -15.84 -3.54
CA VAL A 214 -5.44 -16.14 -2.49
C VAL A 214 -5.01 -14.87 -1.79
N LEU A 215 -4.76 -14.96 -0.47
CA LEU A 215 -4.12 -13.88 0.25
C LEU A 215 -2.63 -13.87 -0.07
N GLN A 216 -2.06 -12.69 -0.27
CA GLN A 216 -0.62 -12.48 -0.39
C GLN A 216 -0.18 -11.36 0.55
N ALA A 217 1.08 -11.38 0.97
CA ALA A 217 1.70 -10.28 1.71
C ALA A 217 3.02 -9.82 1.09
N SER A 218 3.38 -8.56 1.27
CA SER A 218 4.64 -7.95 0.82
C SER A 218 5.11 -6.97 1.88
N LEU A 219 6.41 -6.66 1.89
CA LEU A 219 6.92 -5.49 2.61
C LEU A 219 6.47 -4.20 1.90
N ASP A 220 6.26 -3.13 2.66
CA ASP A 220 6.07 -1.77 2.14
C ASP A 220 7.41 -1.08 1.89
N ASP A 221 8.23 -1.72 1.05
CA ASP A 221 9.55 -1.25 0.63
C ASP A 221 9.60 -0.94 -0.87
N GLY A 222 8.47 -1.11 -1.55
CA GLY A 222 8.38 -0.93 -2.98
C GLY A 222 8.88 -2.09 -3.84
N SER A 223 9.33 -3.20 -3.27
CA SER A 223 9.83 -4.33 -4.07
C SER A 223 8.78 -4.99 -4.96
N GLN A 224 7.48 -4.82 -4.64
CA GLN A 224 6.36 -5.59 -5.24
C GLN A 224 6.56 -7.11 -5.14
N GLN A 225 7.40 -7.57 -4.21
CA GLN A 225 7.63 -8.99 -3.98
C GLN A 225 6.54 -9.54 -3.07
N TRP A 226 5.48 -10.04 -3.70
CA TRP A 226 4.35 -10.64 -3.02
C TRP A 226 4.61 -12.11 -2.70
N GLN A 227 4.33 -12.48 -1.46
CA GLN A 227 4.41 -13.84 -0.94
C GLN A 227 3.01 -14.37 -0.70
N THR A 228 2.68 -15.47 -1.36
CA THR A 228 1.38 -16.12 -1.23
C THR A 228 1.27 -16.82 0.12
N PHE A 229 0.10 -16.72 0.75
CA PHE A 229 -0.24 -17.51 1.92
C PHE A 229 -0.50 -18.96 1.51
N GLU A 230 0.36 -19.86 1.97
CA GLU A 230 0.30 -21.28 1.63
C GLU A 230 -0.19 -22.11 2.83
N PRO A 231 -0.91 -23.21 2.58
CA PRO A 231 -1.32 -24.13 3.64
C PRO A 231 -0.12 -24.73 4.37
N ASP A 232 -0.10 -24.56 5.69
CA ASP A 232 0.83 -25.24 6.60
C ASP A 232 0.17 -26.53 7.14
N PRO A 233 0.95 -27.58 7.50
CA PRO A 233 0.43 -28.82 8.10
C PRO A 233 -0.46 -28.62 9.35
N SER A 234 -0.34 -27.49 10.03
CA SER A 234 -1.19 -27.09 11.16
C SER A 234 -2.60 -26.63 10.77
N GLY A 235 -2.92 -26.51 9.47
CA GLY A 235 -4.20 -26.03 8.97
C GLY A 235 -4.33 -24.50 8.95
N VAL A 236 -3.24 -23.78 9.25
CA VAL A 236 -3.12 -22.32 9.14
C VAL A 236 -2.51 -22.00 7.78
N LEU A 237 -2.90 -20.90 7.14
CA LEU A 237 -2.19 -20.39 5.98
C LEU A 237 -1.03 -19.50 6.45
N ARG A 238 0.16 -19.67 5.88
CA ARG A 238 1.36 -18.93 6.26
C ARG A 238 2.03 -18.23 5.09
N ALA A 239 2.58 -17.05 5.35
CA ALA A 239 3.50 -16.36 4.46
C ALA A 239 4.74 -15.90 5.25
N ARG A 240 5.90 -15.87 4.59
CA ARG A 240 7.16 -15.43 5.21
C ARG A 240 7.75 -14.27 4.44
N LEU A 241 8.03 -13.17 5.14
CA LEU A 241 8.69 -12.01 4.58
C LEU A 241 10.10 -11.91 5.17
N VAL A 242 11.10 -11.73 4.32
CA VAL A 242 12.49 -11.50 4.76
C VAL A 242 12.85 -10.05 4.51
N VAL A 243 13.35 -9.43 5.56
CA VAL A 243 13.58 -8.00 5.67
C VAL A 243 15.09 -7.77 5.75
N PRO A 244 15.72 -7.14 4.74
CA PRO A 244 17.15 -6.84 4.77
C PRO A 244 17.50 -5.53 5.51
N GLY A 245 16.52 -4.74 5.98
CA GLY A 245 16.73 -3.42 6.58
C GLY A 245 15.58 -2.96 7.47
N ASP A 246 15.24 -1.66 7.46
CA ASP A 246 14.14 -1.10 8.26
C ASP A 246 12.84 -0.91 7.45
N PRO A 247 11.94 -1.92 7.31
CA PRO A 247 10.69 -1.81 6.57
C PRO A 247 9.67 -0.98 7.34
N VAL A 248 8.89 -0.20 6.60
CA VAL A 248 7.94 0.73 7.21
C VAL A 248 6.58 0.07 7.49
N GLY A 249 6.24 -1.03 6.78
CA GLY A 249 4.93 -1.67 6.88
C GLY A 249 4.85 -3.06 6.22
N VAL A 250 3.76 -3.78 6.50
CA VAL A 250 3.36 -4.98 5.76
C VAL A 250 2.08 -4.68 4.97
N ARG A 251 2.06 -5.19 3.75
CA ARG A 251 1.06 -5.00 2.71
C ARG A 251 0.37 -6.33 2.48
N PHE A 252 -0.96 -6.38 2.34
CA PHE A 252 -1.70 -7.62 2.05
C PHE A 252 -2.64 -7.45 0.88
N ARG A 253 -2.59 -8.32 -0.13
CA ARG A 253 -3.53 -8.28 -1.27
C ARG A 253 -4.27 -9.60 -1.52
N SER A 254 -5.36 -9.55 -2.29
CA SER A 254 -6.03 -10.74 -2.83
C SER A 254 -5.65 -10.98 -4.29
N GLU A 255 -5.03 -12.10 -4.65
CA GLU A 255 -4.78 -12.45 -6.07
C GLU A 255 -5.84 -13.43 -6.58
N SER A 256 -6.48 -13.11 -7.70
CA SER A 256 -7.46 -14.02 -8.32
C SER A 256 -6.75 -15.21 -9.00
N ARG A 257 -7.07 -16.44 -8.59
CA ARG A 257 -6.65 -17.65 -9.30
C ARG A 257 -7.36 -17.71 -10.66
N ARG A 258 -6.63 -17.40 -11.74
CA ARG A 258 -7.10 -17.73 -13.08
C ARG A 258 -7.20 -19.24 -13.19
N SER A 259 -8.41 -19.74 -13.41
CA SER A 259 -8.61 -21.15 -13.78
C SER A 259 -7.86 -21.40 -15.08
N ALA A 260 -6.92 -22.34 -15.07
CA ALA A 260 -6.22 -22.80 -16.27
C ALA A 260 -7.17 -23.58 -17.20
#